data_AF-A0A968UKG9-F1
#
_entry.id   AF-A0A968UKG9-F1
#
_cell.length_a   1.000
_cell.length_b   1.000
_cell.length_c   1.000
_cell.angle_alpha   90.00
_cell.angle_beta   90.00
_cell.angle_gamma   90.00
#
_symmetry.space_group_name_H-M   'P 1'
#
loop_
_entity.id
_entity.type
_entity.pdbx_description
1 polymer ?
#
loop_
_entity_poly.entity_id
_entity_poly.type
_entity_poly.pdbx_seq_one_letter_code
_entity_poly.pdbx_strand_id
1 'polypeptide(L)'
;MSHGCQLEIRGRAKQESKAGKINKIKYKAQTIIIIATDSLEELNAPIQAKAQIASLLTVLDGKIQPKPKAAVLICGKSNCWKKGGQKVCGAIESVLSDRDLTQQIPIKKTGCLKQCKKAPTLIMMPDKTRYSKVQPKQAREMVEQHLLAN
;
A
#
# COMPACT_ATOMS: atom_id res chain seq x y z
N MET A 1 -33.69 0.09 -8.33
CA MET A 1 -33.83 -0.68 -7.07
C MET A 1 -32.47 -1.30 -6.78
N SER A 2 -31.77 -0.87 -5.74
CA SER A 2 -30.43 -1.39 -5.42
C SER A 2 -30.58 -2.76 -4.77
N HIS A 3 -30.06 -3.80 -5.44
CA HIS A 3 -30.02 -5.15 -4.90
C HIS A 3 -28.94 -5.20 -3.82
N GLY A 4 -29.34 -5.48 -2.58
CA GLY A 4 -28.39 -5.62 -1.47
C GLY A 4 -27.51 -6.85 -1.65
N CYS A 5 -26.26 -6.76 -1.20
CA CYS A 5 -25.33 -7.90 -1.19
C CYS A 5 -25.44 -8.65 0.15
N GLN A 6 -25.56 -9.98 0.11
CA GLN A 6 -25.56 -10.82 1.31
C GLN A 6 -24.16 -11.39 1.57
N LEU A 7 -23.74 -11.28 2.84
CA LEU A 7 -22.45 -11.79 3.32
C LEU A 7 -22.69 -12.77 4.46
N GLU A 8 -22.03 -13.92 4.40
CA GLU A 8 -21.93 -14.86 5.52
C GLU A 8 -20.54 -14.73 6.17
N ILE A 9 -20.50 -14.40 7.46
CA ILE A 9 -19.25 -14.25 8.23
C ILE A 9 -19.17 -15.37 9.27
N ARG A 10 -18.19 -16.26 9.11
CA ARG A 10 -17.89 -17.32 10.08
C ARG A 10 -16.68 -16.94 10.91
N GLY A 11 -16.71 -17.19 12.21
CA GLY A 11 -15.63 -16.81 13.12
C GLY A 11 -15.69 -17.51 14.47
N ARG A 12 -14.78 -17.15 15.37
CA ARG A 12 -14.76 -17.63 16.76
C ARG A 12 -15.12 -16.51 17.71
N ALA A 13 -15.94 -16.83 18.70
CA ALA A 13 -16.22 -15.97 19.84
C ALA A 13 -15.26 -16.33 20.98
N LYS A 14 -14.56 -15.35 21.55
CA LYS A 14 -13.82 -15.50 22.80
C LYS A 14 -14.49 -14.66 23.88
N GLN A 15 -14.94 -15.31 24.94
CA GLN A 15 -15.49 -14.64 26.11
C GLN A 15 -14.33 -14.26 27.03
N GLU A 16 -14.23 -12.98 27.37
CA GLU A 16 -13.31 -12.52 28.39
C GLU A 16 -14.10 -12.23 29.66
N SER A 17 -13.95 -13.08 30.67
CA SER A 17 -14.44 -12.84 32.02
C SER A 17 -13.35 -12.11 32.81
N LYS A 18 -13.66 -10.90 33.28
CA LYS A 18 -12.92 -10.24 34.36
C LYS A 18 -13.85 -10.16 35.55
N ALA A 19 -13.41 -10.65 36.71
CA ALA A 19 -14.19 -10.64 37.94
C ALA A 19 -14.82 -9.25 38.16
N GLY A 20 -16.16 -9.21 38.18
CA GLY A 20 -16.93 -7.99 38.46
C GLY A 20 -17.29 -7.07 37.28
N LYS A 21 -17.04 -7.44 36.00
CA LYS A 21 -17.52 -6.65 34.85
C LYS A 21 -18.17 -7.53 33.77
N ILE A 22 -19.23 -6.99 33.14
CA ILE A 22 -20.05 -7.62 32.09
C ILE A 22 -19.14 -8.36 31.08
N ASN A 23 -19.46 -9.63 30.86
CA ASN A 23 -18.74 -10.52 29.95
C ASN A 23 -18.68 -9.92 28.55
N LYS A 24 -17.49 -9.49 28.13
CA LYS A 24 -17.27 -8.99 26.77
C LYS A 24 -17.00 -10.16 25.85
N ILE A 25 -17.86 -10.38 24.86
CA ILE A 25 -17.62 -11.37 23.81
C ILE A 25 -16.91 -10.68 22.65
N LYS A 26 -15.69 -11.15 22.33
CA LYS A 26 -14.93 -10.69 21.17
C LYS A 26 -15.07 -11.70 20.04
N TYR A 27 -15.67 -11.28 18.94
CA TYR A 27 -15.75 -12.07 17.71
C TYR A 27 -14.51 -11.84 16.85
N LYS A 28 -13.88 -12.91 16.38
CA LYS A 28 -12.82 -12.88 15.38
C LYS A 28 -13.30 -13.61 14.13
N ALA A 29 -13.58 -12.87 13.07
CA ALA A 29 -13.91 -13.43 11.77
C ALA A 29 -12.75 -14.29 11.26
N GLN A 30 -13.08 -15.46 10.73
CA GLN A 30 -12.15 -16.40 10.12
C GLN A 30 -12.37 -16.46 8.62
N THR A 31 -13.63 -16.46 8.19
CA THR A 31 -14.01 -16.53 6.79
C THR A 31 -15.17 -15.57 6.52
N ILE A 32 -15.12 -14.89 5.38
CA ILE A 32 -16.21 -14.06 4.86
C ILE A 32 -16.54 -14.62 3.48
N ILE A 33 -17.79 -15.01 3.27
CA ILE A 33 -18.29 -15.58 2.03
C ILE A 33 -19.31 -14.61 1.45
N ILE A 34 -19.15 -14.24 0.18
CA ILE A 34 -20.18 -13.54 -0.56
C ILE A 34 -21.16 -14.60 -1.04
N ILE A 35 -22.41 -14.50 -0.60
CA ILE A 35 -23.47 -15.34 -1.15
C ILE A 35 -23.94 -14.63 -2.40
N ALA A 36 -23.40 -15.05 -3.55
CA ALA A 36 -23.99 -14.68 -4.82
C ALA A 36 -25.38 -15.28 -4.87
N THR A 37 -26.42 -14.44 -4.89
CA THR A 37 -27.78 -14.88 -5.17
C THR A 37 -27.90 -15.09 -6.67
N ASP A 38 -27.31 -16.16 -7.18
CA ASP A 38 -27.56 -16.57 -8.55
C ASP A 38 -28.81 -17.42 -8.58
N SER A 39 -29.83 -16.93 -9.27
CA SER A 39 -30.76 -17.82 -9.95
C SER A 39 -29.95 -18.67 -10.93
N LEU A 40 -29.69 -19.91 -10.50
CA LEU A 40 -29.32 -21.16 -11.20
C LEU A 40 -28.92 -21.06 -12.69
N GLU A 41 -27.76 -21.64 -13.07
CA GLU A 41 -27.67 -23.01 -13.66
C GLU A 41 -26.22 -23.36 -14.10
N GLU A 42 -25.79 -24.54 -13.63
CA GLU A 42 -24.83 -25.53 -14.15
C GLU A 42 -23.56 -25.13 -14.94
N LEU A 43 -22.39 -25.55 -14.43
CA LEU A 43 -21.55 -26.54 -15.15
C LEU A 43 -20.46 -27.14 -14.24
N ASN A 44 -20.48 -28.47 -14.19
CA ASN A 44 -19.58 -29.36 -13.47
C ASN A 44 -18.09 -29.23 -13.89
N ALA A 45 -17.19 -29.03 -12.92
CA ALA A 45 -15.83 -29.61 -12.93
C ALA A 45 -15.19 -29.53 -11.52
N PRO A 46 -14.54 -30.59 -11.00
CA PRO A 46 -13.88 -30.55 -9.70
C PRO A 46 -12.51 -29.89 -9.87
N ILE A 47 -12.33 -28.68 -9.35
CA ILE A 47 -10.99 -28.04 -9.33
C ILE A 47 -10.48 -28.02 -7.90
N GLN A 48 -9.54 -28.93 -7.70
CA GLN A 48 -8.82 -29.27 -6.49
C GLN A 48 -8.28 -28.02 -5.77
N ALA A 49 -8.58 -27.96 -4.49
CA ALA A 49 -8.16 -26.92 -3.57
C ALA A 49 -6.64 -26.67 -3.62
N LYS A 50 -6.25 -25.43 -3.91
CA LYS A 50 -5.01 -24.86 -3.40
C LYS A 50 -5.31 -23.52 -2.77
N ALA A 51 -5.26 -23.51 -1.44
CA ALA A 51 -5.48 -22.33 -0.61
C ALA A 51 -4.56 -21.18 -1.03
N GLN A 52 -5.14 -20.06 -1.47
CA GLN A 52 -4.51 -18.76 -1.35
C GLN A 52 -5.52 -17.77 -0.81
N ILE A 53 -5.26 -17.32 0.42
CA ILE A 53 -5.97 -16.25 1.12
C ILE A 53 -5.59 -14.94 0.43
N ALA A 54 -6.14 -14.70 -0.76
CA ALA A 54 -6.13 -13.39 -1.39
C ALA A 54 -7.38 -12.66 -0.94
N SER A 55 -7.18 -11.58 -0.17
CA SER A 55 -8.24 -10.74 0.38
C SER A 55 -9.22 -10.32 -0.72
N LEU A 56 -10.52 -10.55 -0.47
CA LEU A 56 -11.65 -10.27 -1.35
C LEU A 56 -11.76 -8.82 -1.86
N LEU A 57 -10.97 -7.87 -1.33
CA LEU A 57 -10.95 -6.48 -1.79
C LEU A 57 -10.46 -6.31 -3.24
N THR A 58 -9.78 -7.31 -3.79
CA THR A 58 -9.16 -7.24 -5.13
C THR A 58 -10.13 -7.49 -6.29
N VAL A 59 -11.36 -7.93 -6.00
CA VAL A 59 -12.33 -8.37 -7.02
C VAL A 59 -13.20 -7.23 -7.56
N LEU A 60 -13.31 -6.10 -6.86
CA LEU A 60 -14.36 -5.12 -7.16
C LEU A 60 -13.98 -4.01 -8.15
N ASP A 61 -12.70 -3.66 -8.34
CA ASP A 61 -12.31 -2.63 -9.32
C ASP A 61 -10.93 -2.90 -9.93
N GLY A 62 -10.87 -2.96 -11.27
CA GLY A 62 -9.78 -3.51 -12.05
C GLY A 62 -8.39 -2.86 -11.90
N LYS A 63 -7.39 -3.67 -12.27
CA LYS A 63 -5.93 -3.47 -12.28
C LYS A 63 -5.24 -3.76 -10.94
N ILE A 64 -4.83 -5.01 -10.77
CA ILE A 64 -3.72 -5.39 -9.90
C ILE A 64 -2.45 -4.78 -10.52
N GLN A 65 -2.06 -3.59 -10.09
CA GLN A 65 -0.68 -3.16 -10.25
C GLN A 65 0.12 -3.90 -9.15
N PRO A 66 1.01 -4.84 -9.49
CA PRO A 66 1.85 -5.48 -8.49
C PRO A 66 2.54 -4.37 -7.69
N LYS A 67 2.37 -4.37 -6.37
CA LYS A 67 2.93 -3.33 -5.50
C LYS A 67 4.44 -3.30 -5.74
N PRO A 68 5.00 -2.21 -6.30
CA PRO A 68 6.40 -2.21 -6.65
C PRO A 68 7.23 -2.35 -5.38
N LYS A 69 8.22 -3.24 -5.42
CA LYS A 69 9.09 -3.56 -4.27
C LYS A 69 9.90 -2.32 -3.85
N ALA A 70 10.21 -1.46 -4.82
CA ALA A 70 10.88 -0.18 -4.62
C ALA A 70 9.94 1.00 -4.95
N ALA A 71 10.06 2.08 -4.20
CA ALA A 71 9.29 3.31 -4.40
C ALA A 71 9.98 4.48 -3.72
N VAL A 72 9.83 5.68 -4.29
CA VAL A 72 10.33 6.91 -3.69
C VAL A 72 9.17 7.68 -3.07
N LEU A 73 9.24 7.92 -1.77
CA LEU A 73 8.20 8.58 -0.99
C LEU A 73 8.64 10.01 -0.64
N ILE A 74 8.08 11.03 -1.30
CA ILE A 74 8.48 12.43 -1.11
C ILE A 74 7.43 13.19 -0.31
N CYS A 75 7.86 13.97 0.69
CA CYS A 75 6.93 14.82 1.46
C CYS A 75 6.24 15.85 0.55
N GLY A 76 4.91 15.72 0.43
CA GLY A 76 4.05 16.54 -0.43
C GLY A 76 3.60 17.88 0.16
N LYS A 77 4.09 18.28 1.33
CA LYS A 77 3.62 19.49 2.03
C LYS A 77 4.39 20.74 1.62
N SER A 78 3.71 21.89 1.69
CA SER A 78 4.20 23.21 1.26
C SER A 78 5.61 23.55 1.77
N ASN A 79 5.91 23.28 3.05
CA ASN A 79 7.23 23.55 3.61
C ASN A 79 8.37 22.74 2.96
N CYS A 80 8.12 21.50 2.54
CA CYS A 80 9.12 20.73 1.78
C CYS A 80 9.29 21.27 0.37
N TRP A 81 8.19 21.66 -0.27
CA TRP A 81 8.20 22.13 -1.65
C TRP A 81 8.88 23.50 -1.78
N LYS A 82 8.55 24.44 -0.89
CA LYS A 82 9.20 25.76 -0.79
C LYS A 82 10.72 25.66 -0.56
N LYS A 83 11.19 24.59 0.10
CA LYS A 83 12.61 24.32 0.36
C LYS A 83 13.32 23.52 -0.74
N GLY A 84 12.72 23.40 -1.92
CA GLY A 84 13.32 22.72 -3.08
C GLY A 84 12.83 21.30 -3.33
N GLY A 85 11.80 20.83 -2.61
CA GLY A 85 11.23 19.49 -2.80
C GLY A 85 10.71 19.23 -4.22
N GLN A 86 10.20 20.25 -4.91
CA GLN A 86 9.77 20.11 -6.31
C GLN A 86 10.96 19.88 -7.26
N LYS A 87 12.07 20.59 -7.05
CA LYS A 87 13.30 20.40 -7.83
C LYS A 87 13.90 19.02 -7.60
N VAL A 88 13.89 18.54 -6.35
CA VAL A 88 14.33 17.19 -6.00
C VAL A 88 13.45 16.12 -6.65
N CYS A 89 12.13 16.29 -6.61
CA CYS A 89 11.19 15.37 -7.26
C CYS A 89 11.47 15.26 -8.77
N GLY A 90 11.59 16.39 -9.46
CA GLY A 90 11.89 16.40 -10.90
C GLY A 90 13.27 15.82 -11.23
N ALA A 91 14.28 16.06 -10.39
CA ALA A 91 15.61 15.47 -10.57
C ALA A 91 15.58 13.94 -10.43
N ILE A 92 14.84 13.41 -9.45
CA ILE A 92 14.67 11.96 -9.27
C ILE A 92 13.88 11.38 -10.46
N GLU A 93 12.82 12.05 -10.90
CA GLU A 93 12.02 11.64 -12.05
C GLU A 93 12.85 11.59 -13.35
N SER A 94 13.69 12.60 -13.60
CA SER A 94 14.64 12.59 -14.72
C SER A 94 15.59 11.39 -14.63
N VAL A 95 16.20 11.14 -13.47
CA VAL A 95 17.13 10.01 -13.30
C VAL A 95 16.45 8.66 -13.51
N LEU A 96 15.19 8.50 -13.10
CA LEU A 96 14.41 7.28 -13.33
C LEU A 96 14.00 7.14 -14.80
N SER A 97 13.67 8.25 -15.46
CA SER A 97 13.34 8.28 -16.89
C SER A 97 14.55 7.95 -17.75
N ASP A 98 15.74 8.46 -17.43
CA ASP A 98 16.99 8.18 -18.13
C ASP A 98 17.39 6.69 -18.08
N ARG A 99 16.74 5.89 -17.23
CA ARG A 99 17.00 4.46 -17.03
C ARG A 99 15.80 3.57 -17.36
N ASP A 100 14.72 4.14 -17.89
CA ASP A 100 13.46 3.43 -18.16
C ASP A 100 12.84 2.75 -16.91
N LEU A 101 13.09 3.31 -15.72
CA LEU A 101 12.62 2.76 -14.43
C LEU A 101 11.35 3.42 -13.90
N THR A 102 10.81 4.42 -14.60
CA THR A 102 9.62 5.17 -14.18
C THR A 102 8.40 4.26 -13.92
N GLN A 103 8.26 3.16 -14.68
CA GLN A 103 7.17 2.19 -14.48
C GLN A 103 7.41 1.25 -13.29
N GLN A 104 8.66 0.98 -12.95
CA GLN A 104 9.02 0.04 -11.89
C GLN A 104 9.09 0.72 -10.52
N ILE A 105 9.55 1.98 -10.48
CA ILE A 105 9.80 2.71 -9.23
C ILE A 105 8.93 3.97 -9.22
N PRO A 106 7.69 3.89 -8.70
CA PRO A 106 6.83 5.05 -8.64
C PRO A 106 7.33 6.05 -7.60
N ILE A 107 7.27 7.32 -7.96
CA ILE A 107 7.40 8.43 -7.02
C ILE A 107 6.02 8.73 -6.44
N LYS A 108 5.86 8.56 -5.12
CA LYS A 108 4.61 8.82 -4.40
C LYS A 108 4.78 10.01 -3.46
N LYS A 109 3.82 10.92 -3.50
CA LYS A 109 3.75 12.04 -2.56
C LYS A 109 3.15 11.55 -1.24
N THR A 110 3.82 11.82 -0.12
CA THR A 110 3.34 11.46 1.21
C THR A 110 2.87 12.68 2.01
N GLY A 111 2.21 12.41 3.13
CA GLY A 111 1.91 13.42 4.15
C GLY A 111 3.15 14.02 4.81
N CYS A 112 2.91 14.86 5.82
CA CYS A 112 3.98 15.52 6.56
C CYS A 112 4.84 14.50 7.30
N LEU A 113 6.15 14.57 7.11
CA LEU A 113 7.12 13.72 7.81
C LEU A 113 7.63 14.34 9.12
N LYS A 114 7.05 15.46 9.57
CA LYS A 114 7.41 16.21 10.79
C LYS A 114 8.89 16.63 10.88
N GLN A 115 9.57 16.72 9.74
CA GLN A 115 10.99 17.06 9.62
C GLN A 115 11.20 18.38 8.86
N CYS A 116 10.35 19.38 9.11
CA CYS A 116 10.38 20.67 8.39
C CYS A 116 11.72 21.42 8.50
N LYS A 117 12.46 21.22 9.60
CA LYS A 117 13.82 21.78 9.80
C LYS A 117 14.86 21.14 8.87
N LYS A 118 14.62 19.91 8.42
CA LYS A 118 15.50 19.10 7.55
C LYS A 118 14.90 18.89 6.16
N ALA A 119 13.93 19.71 5.75
CA ALA A 119 13.36 19.63 4.42
C ALA A 119 14.38 20.07 3.33
N PRO A 120 14.30 19.53 2.10
CA PRO A 120 13.35 18.50 1.63
C PRO A 120 13.64 17.12 2.21
N THR A 121 12.57 16.36 2.50
CA THR A 121 12.68 14.99 3.06
C THR A 121 11.95 13.97 2.21
N LEU A 122 12.56 12.81 2.02
CA LEU A 122 11.99 11.67 1.32
C LEU A 122 12.37 10.35 1.99
N ILE A 123 11.71 9.27 1.62
CA ILE A 123 11.98 7.91 2.07
C ILE A 123 12.11 7.01 0.85
N MET A 124 13.13 6.17 0.80
CA MET A 124 13.28 5.13 -0.23
C MET A 124 12.83 3.78 0.31
N MET A 125 12.01 3.08 -0.47
CA MET A 125 11.59 1.70 -0.22
C MET A 125 12.45 0.75 -1.08
N PRO A 126 12.72 -0.48 -0.65
CA PRO A 126 12.11 -1.21 0.49
C PRO A 126 12.67 -0.89 1.88
N ASP A 127 13.90 -0.37 1.97
CA ASP A 127 14.67 -0.25 3.22
C ASP A 127 14.12 0.79 4.21
N LYS A 128 13.17 1.62 3.74
CA LYS A 128 12.61 2.76 4.48
C LYS A 128 13.70 3.77 4.90
N THR A 129 14.80 3.84 4.15
CA THR A 129 15.87 4.81 4.39
C THR A 129 15.33 6.22 4.21
N ARG A 130 15.52 7.06 5.22
CA ARG A 130 15.06 8.45 5.24
C ARG A 130 16.18 9.38 4.83
N TYR A 131 15.90 10.21 3.83
CA TYR A 131 16.77 11.28 3.39
C TYR A 131 16.25 12.65 3.84
N SER A 132 17.20 13.53 4.13
CA SER A 132 16.99 14.84 4.73
C SER A 132 17.87 15.87 4.04
N LYS A 133 17.40 17.11 3.93
CA LYS A 133 18.09 18.23 3.27
C LYS A 133 18.60 17.85 1.87
N VAL A 134 17.79 17.07 1.16
CA VAL A 134 18.18 16.53 -0.15
C VAL A 134 18.35 17.67 -1.14
N GLN A 135 19.48 17.67 -1.83
CA GLN A 135 19.71 18.58 -2.95
C GLN A 135 19.42 17.87 -4.28
N PRO A 136 18.92 18.60 -5.30
CA PRO A 136 18.68 18.02 -6.62
C PRO A 136 19.91 17.34 -7.24
N LYS A 137 21.11 17.89 -6.98
CA LYS A 137 22.39 17.32 -7.46
C LYS A 137 22.69 15.93 -6.90
N GLN A 138 22.17 15.61 -5.71
CA GLN A 138 22.38 14.32 -5.05
C GLN A 138 21.37 13.27 -5.50
N ALA A 139 20.36 13.63 -6.30
CA ALA A 139 19.30 12.70 -6.71
C ALA A 139 19.84 11.49 -7.47
N ARG A 140 20.84 11.71 -8.35
CA ARG A 140 21.43 10.64 -9.16
C ARG A 140 22.12 9.59 -8.32
N GLU A 141 23.07 10.02 -7.49
CA GLU A 141 23.82 9.15 -6.58
C GLU A 141 22.89 8.41 -5.62
N MET A 142 21.90 9.11 -5.06
CA MET A 142 20.93 8.53 -4.13
C MET A 142 20.10 7.41 -4.76
N VAL A 143 19.62 7.63 -6.00
CA VAL A 143 18.87 6.61 -6.75
C VAL A 143 19.77 5.43 -7.10
N GLU A 144 21.00 5.68 -7.57
CA GLU A 144 21.96 4.62 -7.89
C GLU A 144 22.28 3.74 -6.68
N GLN A 145 22.60 4.35 -5.54
CA GLN A 145 23.01 3.63 -4.34
C GLN A 145 21.89 2.82 -3.68
N HIS A 146 20.63 3.27 -3.72
CA HIS A 146 19.55 2.63 -2.97
C HIS A 146 18.54 1.86 -3.81
N LEU A 147 18.38 2.22 -5.08
CA LEU A 147 17.37 1.62 -5.93
C LEU A 147 17.96 0.67 -6.97
N LEU A 148 19.28 0.73 -7.22
CA LEU A 148 19.96 -0.11 -8.21
C LEU A 148 21.01 -1.05 -7.61
N ALA A 149 21.59 -0.70 -6.46
CA ALA A 149 22.59 -1.53 -5.80
C ALA A 149 22.00 -2.67 -4.93
N ASN A 150 20.66 -2.77 -4.83
CA ASN A 150 19.93 -3.73 -3.99
C ASN A 150 18.99 -4.62 -4.79
#